data_AF-A0AAE1JNB7-F1
#
_entry.id   AF-A0AAE1JNB7-F1
#
_cell.length_a   1.000
_cell.length_b   1.000
_cell.length_c   1.000
_cell.angle_alpha   90.00
_cell.angle_beta   90.00
_cell.angle_gamma   90.00
#
_symmetry.space_group_name_H-M   'P 1'
#
loop_
_entity.id
_entity.type
_entity.pdbx_description
1 polymer ?
#
loop_
_entity_poly.entity_id
_entity_poly.type
_entity_poly.pdbx_seq_one_letter_code
_entity_poly.pdbx_strand_id
1 'polypeptide(L)'
;MKFLKSLTINFRVTTRNAIEAGFDGVEIHGVHGYLLDQFMKDQVNDRIDEYGGSLENRCRFPLEDEYGGSLENRCRFPLEVVKAISDEIGPKRVGIRLSPFANYCESGDSNPEELGLYIANALNKYDCHMVVLEI
;
A
#
# COMPACT_ATOMS: atom_id res chain seq x y z
N MET A 1 15.29 -7.01 1.09
CA MET A 1 14.68 -7.27 2.43
C MET A 1 15.10 -6.30 3.55
N LYS A 2 16.39 -6.08 3.86
CA LYS A 2 16.79 -5.21 4.99
C LYS A 2 16.29 -3.76 4.88
N PHE A 3 16.25 -3.21 3.67
CA PHE A 3 15.81 -1.84 3.42
C PHE A 3 14.32 -1.61 3.70
N LEU A 4 13.42 -2.44 3.18
CA LEU A 4 11.97 -2.29 3.41
C LEU A 4 11.61 -2.41 4.89
N LYS A 5 12.23 -3.34 5.61
CA LYS A 5 12.08 -3.45 7.07
C LYS A 5 12.55 -2.18 7.79
N SER A 6 13.69 -1.61 7.37
CA SER A 6 14.17 -0.33 7.89
C SER A 6 13.18 0.80 7.65
N LEU A 7 12.51 0.80 6.50
CA LEU A 7 11.53 1.83 6.16
C LEU A 7 10.26 1.70 6.98
N THR A 8 9.76 0.47 7.21
CA THR A 8 8.65 0.22 8.14
C THR A 8 8.98 0.71 9.55
N ILE A 9 10.23 0.53 10.01
CA ILE A 9 10.70 1.08 11.29
C ILE A 9 10.66 2.61 11.27
N ASN A 10 11.11 3.26 10.19
CA ASN A 10 11.06 4.72 10.07
C ASN A 10 9.62 5.26 10.12
N PHE A 11 8.66 4.59 9.48
CA PHE A 11 7.24 4.93 9.58
C PHE A 11 6.74 4.88 11.03
N ARG A 12 7.11 3.83 11.78
CA ARG A 12 6.75 3.70 13.21
C ARG A 12 7.36 4.81 14.06
N VAL A 13 8.66 5.08 13.91
CA VAL A 13 9.34 6.13 14.68
C VAL A 13 8.74 7.50 14.38
N THR A 14 8.49 7.80 13.10
CA THR A 14 7.87 9.08 12.69
C THR A 14 6.45 9.21 13.26
N THR A 15 5.68 8.12 13.26
CA THR A 15 4.35 8.08 13.86
C THR A 15 4.40 8.34 15.36
N ARG A 16 5.32 7.68 16.09
CA ARG A 16 5.48 7.90 17.53
C ARG A 16 5.82 9.35 17.83
N ASN A 17 6.75 9.95 17.08
CA ASN A 17 7.11 11.35 17.23
C ASN A 17 5.91 12.28 17.00
N ALA A 18 5.03 11.97 16.04
CA ALA A 18 3.81 12.75 15.82
C ALA A 18 2.86 12.67 17.03
N ILE A 19 2.66 11.49 17.60
CA ILE A 19 1.83 11.36 18.82
C ILE A 19 2.48 12.07 20.01
N GLU A 20 3.79 11.96 20.19
CA GLU A 20 4.52 12.68 21.25
C GLU A 20 4.45 14.20 21.08
N ALA A 21 4.35 14.70 19.84
CA ALA A 21 4.13 16.11 19.53
C ALA A 21 2.67 16.57 19.74
N GLY A 22 1.74 15.66 20.07
CA GLY A 22 0.35 15.99 20.38
C GLY A 22 -0.64 15.87 19.22
N PHE A 23 -0.28 15.22 18.12
CA PHE A 23 -1.23 14.92 17.04
C PHE A 23 -2.24 13.85 17.49
N ASP A 24 -3.51 14.00 17.07
CA ASP A 24 -4.58 13.04 17.38
C ASP A 24 -4.42 11.69 16.65
N GLY A 25 -3.71 11.69 15.52
CA GLY A 25 -3.47 10.52 14.68
C GLY A 25 -2.59 10.87 13.48
N VAL A 26 -2.42 9.91 12.57
CA VAL A 26 -1.64 10.08 11.35
C VAL A 26 -2.41 9.61 10.13
N GLU A 27 -2.17 10.25 9.00
CA GLU A 27 -2.60 9.78 7.69
C GLU A 27 -1.39 9.26 6.91
N ILE A 28 -1.48 8.02 6.44
CA ILE A 28 -0.47 7.37 5.60
C ILE A 28 -0.66 7.83 4.16
N HIS A 29 0.38 8.43 3.60
CA HIS A 29 0.36 8.94 2.24
C HIS A 29 0.62 7.81 1.22
N GLY A 30 -0.45 7.26 0.64
CA GLY A 30 -0.41 6.20 -0.38
C GLY A 30 -0.94 6.64 -1.75
N VAL A 31 -0.67 7.89 -2.16
CA VAL A 31 -1.17 8.49 -3.40
C VAL A 31 -0.08 9.15 -4.25
N HIS A 32 -0.50 9.72 -5.38
CA HIS A 32 0.26 10.68 -6.20
C HIS A 32 1.63 10.21 -6.71
N GLY A 33 1.78 8.89 -6.90
CA GLY A 33 3.03 8.30 -7.37
C GLY A 33 4.15 8.36 -6.34
N TYR A 34 3.84 8.58 -5.05
CA TYR A 34 4.81 8.39 -3.97
C TYR A 34 5.04 6.90 -3.68
N LEU A 35 5.96 6.62 -2.77
CA LEU A 35 6.51 5.29 -2.58
C LEU A 35 5.46 4.17 -2.42
N LEU A 36 4.44 4.34 -1.58
CA LEU A 36 3.43 3.28 -1.39
C LEU A 36 2.56 3.09 -2.63
N ASP A 37 2.28 4.17 -3.37
CA ASP A 37 1.55 4.13 -4.64
C ASP A 37 2.36 3.39 -5.72
N GLN A 38 3.67 3.65 -5.78
CA GLN A 38 4.60 2.95 -6.70
C GLN A 38 4.67 1.45 -6.43
N PHE A 39 4.51 1.00 -5.18
CA PHE A 39 4.44 -0.43 -4.87
C PHE A 39 3.12 -1.07 -5.32
N MET A 40 2.00 -0.34 -5.25
CA MET A 40 0.70 -0.88 -5.60
C MET A 40 0.47 -1.04 -7.10
N LYS A 41 1.14 -0.23 -7.92
CA LYS A 41 0.83 -0.01 -9.33
C LYS A 41 1.76 -0.74 -10.29
N ASP A 42 1.21 -1.49 -11.24
CA ASP A 42 2.00 -2.33 -12.17
C ASP A 42 2.87 -1.57 -13.17
N GLN A 43 2.56 -0.31 -13.49
CA GLN A 43 3.40 0.44 -14.44
C GLN A 43 4.75 0.86 -13.86
N VAL A 44 4.89 0.82 -12.52
CA VAL A 44 6.13 1.18 -11.82
C VAL A 44 6.74 0.00 -11.05
N ASN A 45 5.91 -0.88 -10.47
CA ASN A 45 6.42 -2.02 -9.71
C ASN A 45 6.81 -3.20 -10.61
N ASP A 46 8.05 -3.18 -11.11
CA ASP A 46 8.65 -4.25 -11.91
C ASP A 46 9.38 -5.33 -11.06
N ARG A 47 9.19 -5.30 -9.73
CA ARG A 47 9.91 -6.21 -8.82
C ARG A 47 9.46 -7.64 -9.04
N ILE A 48 10.42 -8.56 -8.96
CA ILE A 48 10.21 -10.01 -9.08
C ILE A 48 10.21 -10.75 -7.73
N ASP A 49 10.24 -10.02 -6.61
CA ASP A 49 10.23 -10.58 -5.26
C ASP A 49 8.83 -10.56 -4.63
N GLU A 50 8.74 -10.91 -3.33
CA GLU A 50 7.46 -10.99 -2.59
C GLU A 50 6.68 -9.67 -2.49
N TYR A 51 7.27 -8.55 -2.91
CA TYR A 51 6.65 -7.22 -2.94
C TYR A 51 6.32 -6.72 -4.36
N GLY A 52 6.41 -7.60 -5.37
CA GLY A 52 5.99 -7.28 -6.74
C GLY A 52 5.55 -8.50 -7.55
N GLY A 53 5.35 -8.27 -8.85
CA GLY A 53 4.85 -9.26 -9.79
C GLY A 53 5.91 -10.25 -10.24
N SER A 54 5.80 -11.50 -9.77
CA SER A 54 6.66 -12.59 -10.26
C SER A 54 6.34 -12.94 -11.72
N LEU A 55 7.38 -13.32 -12.48
CA LEU A 55 7.23 -13.97 -13.79
C LEU A 55 6.52 -15.34 -13.69
N GLU A 56 6.55 -15.98 -12.52
CA GLU A 56 5.99 -17.32 -12.30
C GLU A 56 4.47 -17.31 -12.03
N ASN A 57 3.91 -16.19 -11.56
CA ASN A 57 2.45 -16.01 -11.45
C ASN A 57 1.80 -15.75 -12.82
N ARG A 58 2.56 -15.28 -13.82
CA ARG A 58 2.07 -15.02 -15.19
C ARG A 58 1.90 -16.28 -16.06
N CYS A 59 2.38 -17.44 -15.61
CA CYS A 59 2.40 -18.69 -16.41
C CYS A 59 1.47 -19.79 -15.88
N ARG A 60 0.70 -19.55 -14.81
CA ARG A 60 -0.33 -20.51 -14.35
C ARG A 60 -1.71 -20.12 -14.87
N PHE A 61 -2.07 -20.64 -16.03
CA PHE A 61 -3.44 -20.60 -16.54
C PHE A 61 -4.33 -21.68 -15.89
N PRO A 62 -5.67 -21.47 -15.81
CA PRO A 62 -6.40 -20.21 -15.90
C PRO A 62 -6.97 -19.80 -14.53
N LEU A 63 -6.77 -18.54 -14.15
CA LEU A 63 -7.78 -17.59 -13.68
C LEU A 63 -7.01 -16.33 -13.23
N GLU A 64 -7.27 -15.21 -13.92
CA GLU A 64 -7.05 -13.84 -13.41
C GLU A 64 -5.59 -13.33 -13.28
N ASP A 65 -4.92 -12.98 -14.39
CA ASP A 65 -4.09 -11.74 -14.49
C ASP A 65 -3.14 -11.70 -15.71
N GLU A 66 -3.64 -11.19 -16.85
CA GLU A 66 -2.81 -10.83 -18.01
C GLU A 66 -2.01 -9.51 -17.78
N TYR A 67 -2.13 -8.87 -16.60
CA TYR A 67 -1.83 -7.44 -16.41
C TYR A 67 -0.87 -7.05 -15.27
N GLY A 68 -0.03 -7.98 -14.76
CA GLY A 68 1.14 -7.59 -13.97
C GLY A 68 1.03 -7.87 -12.47
N GLY A 69 1.37 -9.10 -12.11
CA GLY A 69 1.70 -9.50 -10.74
C GLY A 69 0.52 -9.62 -9.79
N SER A 70 0.66 -10.46 -8.76
CA SER A 70 -0.39 -10.61 -7.77
C SER A 70 -0.59 -9.33 -6.96
N LEU A 71 -1.83 -8.84 -6.91
CA LEU A 71 -2.28 -7.75 -6.03
C LEU A 71 -1.83 -7.96 -4.58
N GLU A 72 -1.76 -9.21 -4.12
CA GLU A 72 -1.25 -9.55 -2.80
C GLU A 72 0.17 -9.05 -2.58
N ASN A 73 1.07 -9.27 -3.55
CA ASN A 73 2.47 -8.86 -3.43
C ASN A 73 2.62 -7.34 -3.54
N ARG A 74 1.94 -6.73 -4.52
CA ARG A 74 2.01 -5.27 -4.75
C ARG A 74 1.47 -4.47 -3.55
N CYS A 75 0.39 -4.95 -2.93
CA CYS A 75 -0.19 -4.33 -1.73
C CYS A 75 0.48 -4.75 -0.43
N ARG A 76 1.40 -5.73 -0.43
CA ARG A 76 2.04 -6.26 0.79
C ARG A 76 2.74 -5.17 1.59
N PHE A 77 3.57 -4.37 0.94
CA PHE A 77 4.34 -3.33 1.62
C PHE A 77 3.45 -2.21 2.22
N PRO A 78 2.50 -1.61 1.48
CA PRO A 78 1.52 -0.70 2.05
C PRO A 78 0.77 -1.27 3.26
N LEU A 79 0.31 -2.52 3.20
CA LEU A 79 -0.41 -3.17 4.29
C LEU A 79 0.49 -3.44 5.51
N GLU A 80 1.77 -3.78 5.30
CA GLU A 80 2.75 -3.89 6.39
C GLU A 80 2.98 -2.55 7.09
N VAL A 81 3.02 -1.45 6.36
CA VAL A 81 3.14 -0.10 6.92
C VAL A 81 1.90 0.26 7.74
N VAL A 82 0.70 0.05 7.19
CA VAL A 82 -0.57 0.28 7.89
C VAL A 82 -0.64 -0.52 9.18
N LYS A 83 -0.29 -1.81 9.12
CA LYS A 83 -0.26 -2.68 10.29
C LYS A 83 0.74 -2.18 11.33
N ALA A 84 1.97 -1.87 10.92
CA ALA A 84 3.02 -1.42 11.83
C ALA A 84 2.66 -0.12 12.55
N ILE A 85 2.00 0.82 11.87
CA ILE A 85 1.52 2.08 12.46
C ILE A 85 0.32 1.82 13.36
N SER A 86 -0.62 0.97 12.93
CA SER A 86 -1.80 0.60 13.73
C SER A 86 -1.41 -0.12 15.03
N ASP A 87 -0.41 -0.99 14.99
CA ASP A 87 0.14 -1.66 16.18
C ASP A 87 0.84 -0.67 17.14
N GLU A 88 1.35 0.45 16.62
CA GLU A 88 2.09 1.45 17.39
C GLU A 88 1.15 2.42 18.13
N ILE A 89 0.10 2.93 17.46
CA ILE A 89 -0.76 3.99 18.00
C ILE A 89 -2.24 3.61 18.10
N GLY A 90 -2.60 2.39 17.71
CA GLY A 90 -3.97 1.92 17.66
C GLY A 90 -4.67 2.33 16.35
N PRO A 91 -5.48 1.43 15.75
CA PRO A 91 -6.01 1.60 14.40
C PRO A 91 -6.99 2.78 14.25
N LYS A 92 -7.64 3.19 15.35
CA LYS A 92 -8.56 4.33 15.37
C LYS A 92 -7.89 5.69 15.14
N ARG A 93 -6.55 5.74 15.22
CA ARG A 93 -5.74 6.95 15.01
C ARG A 93 -4.97 6.90 13.68
N VAL A 94 -5.33 5.97 12.81
CA VAL A 94 -4.65 5.73 11.53
C VAL A 94 -5.64 5.92 10.38
N GLY A 95 -5.29 6.82 9.48
CA GLY A 95 -5.89 6.93 8.15
C GLY A 95 -4.91 6.52 7.06
N ILE A 96 -5.43 6.19 5.89
CA ILE A 96 -4.64 6.02 4.67
C ILE A 96 -5.32 6.71 3.50
N ARG A 97 -4.52 7.42 2.71
CA ARG A 97 -4.96 8.05 1.46
C ARG A 97 -4.57 7.17 0.28
N LEU A 98 -5.50 6.94 -0.65
CA LEU A 98 -5.33 6.09 -1.82
C LEU A 98 -5.84 6.78 -3.10
N SER A 99 -5.17 6.55 -4.23
CA SER A 99 -5.54 7.11 -5.54
C SER A 99 -5.42 6.04 -6.65
N PRO A 100 -6.27 5.00 -6.65
CA PRO A 100 -6.15 3.87 -7.57
C PRO A 100 -6.24 4.31 -9.04
N PHE A 101 -7.06 5.31 -9.34
CA PHE A 101 -7.36 5.78 -10.69
C PHE A 101 -6.41 6.86 -11.22
N ALA A 102 -5.59 7.47 -10.35
CA ALA A 102 -4.77 8.61 -10.71
C ALA A 102 -3.41 8.16 -11.27
N ASN A 103 -2.99 8.70 -12.41
CA ASN A 103 -1.72 8.35 -13.06
C ASN A 103 -0.64 9.43 -12.84
N TYR A 104 -0.47 9.89 -11.61
CA TYR A 104 0.56 10.89 -11.27
C TYR A 104 1.97 10.28 -11.32
N CYS A 105 2.95 11.07 -11.75
CA CYS A 105 4.37 10.68 -11.79
C CYS A 105 4.60 9.34 -12.54
N GLU A 106 3.86 9.11 -13.62
CA GLU A 106 3.91 7.86 -14.41
C GLU A 106 3.54 6.60 -13.61
N SER A 107 2.94 6.77 -12.43
CA SER A 107 2.44 5.69 -11.59
C SER A 107 0.98 5.42 -11.88
N GLY A 108 0.72 4.61 -12.90
CA GLY A 108 -0.60 4.10 -13.26
C GLY A 108 -0.74 2.60 -13.04
N ASP A 109 -1.98 2.12 -13.03
CA ASP A 109 -2.31 0.70 -12.91
C ASP A 109 -3.08 0.22 -14.13
N SER A 110 -2.84 -1.02 -14.56
CA SER A 110 -3.54 -1.60 -15.70
C SER A 110 -4.98 -2.00 -15.35
N ASN A 111 -5.29 -2.24 -14.07
CA ASN A 111 -6.65 -2.51 -13.58
C ASN A 111 -6.95 -1.78 -12.24
N PRO A 112 -7.14 -0.44 -12.28
CA PRO A 112 -7.27 0.37 -11.08
C PRO A 112 -8.53 0.06 -10.25
N GLU A 113 -9.58 -0.49 -10.86
CA GLU A 113 -10.79 -0.92 -10.15
C GLU A 113 -10.50 -2.13 -9.26
N GLU A 114 -9.83 -3.14 -9.80
CA GLU A 114 -9.46 -4.34 -9.06
C GLU A 114 -8.45 -4.04 -7.95
N LEU A 115 -7.44 -3.20 -8.23
CA LEU A 115 -6.51 -2.71 -7.22
C LEU A 115 -7.23 -1.98 -6.09
N GLY A 116 -8.13 -1.05 -6.43
CA GLY A 116 -8.91 -0.28 -5.46
C GLY A 116 -9.78 -1.16 -4.57
N LEU A 117 -10.49 -2.13 -5.16
CA LEU A 117 -11.31 -3.10 -4.42
C LEU A 117 -10.47 -3.99 -3.52
N TYR A 118 -9.34 -4.49 -4.02
CA TYR A 118 -8.44 -5.36 -3.25
C TYR A 118 -7.91 -4.66 -2.00
N ILE A 119 -7.34 -3.45 -2.17
CA ILE A 119 -6.75 -2.73 -1.04
C ILE A 119 -7.82 -2.28 -0.04
N ALA A 120 -8.99 -1.82 -0.50
CA ALA A 120 -10.09 -1.45 0.38
C ALA A 120 -10.56 -2.63 1.24
N ASN A 121 -10.74 -3.81 0.61
CA ASN A 121 -11.11 -5.04 1.32
C ASN A 121 -10.02 -5.52 2.29
N ALA A 122 -8.75 -5.35 1.94
CA ALA A 122 -7.64 -5.68 2.82
C ALA A 122 -7.60 -4.76 4.04
N LEU A 123 -7.81 -3.46 3.85
CA LEU A 123 -7.81 -2.45 4.92
C LEU A 123 -8.96 -2.63 5.91
N ASN A 124 -10.13 -3.13 5.47
CA ASN A 124 -11.25 -3.46 6.37
C ASN A 124 -10.86 -4.45 7.49
N LYS A 125 -9.80 -5.25 7.31
CA LYS A 125 -9.32 -6.19 8.34
C LYS A 125 -8.57 -5.50 9.49
N TYR A 126 -8.14 -4.26 9.31
CA TYR A 126 -7.27 -3.54 10.25
C TYR A 126 -8.02 -2.49 11.09
N ASP A 127 -9.35 -2.37 10.95
CA ASP A 127 -10.22 -1.42 11.70
C ASP A 127 -9.70 0.04 11.66
N CYS A 128 -9.04 0.42 10.57
CA CYS A 128 -8.49 1.77 10.39
C CYS A 128 -9.62 2.79 10.27
N HIS A 129 -9.45 3.96 10.88
CA HIS A 129 -10.54 4.92 11.06
C HIS A 129 -10.99 5.61 9.78
N MET A 130 -10.09 5.81 8.82
CA MET A 130 -10.37 6.64 7.64
C MET A 130 -9.59 6.17 6.42
N VAL A 131 -10.32 5.84 5.34
CA VAL A 131 -9.75 5.65 4.01
C VAL A 131 -10.18 6.86 3.17
N VAL A 132 -9.22 7.67 2.74
CA VAL A 132 -9.48 8.81 1.85
C VAL A 132 -9.17 8.35 0.43
N LEU A 133 -10.22 8.19 -0.38
CA LEU A 133 -10.09 7.90 -1.80
C LEU A 133 -10.11 9.20 -2.58
N GLU A 134 -9.05 9.46 -3.31
CA GLU A 134 -9.09 10.41 -4.42
C GLU A 134 -9.41 9.65 -5.70
N ILE A 135 -10.48 10.10 -6.34
CA ILE A 135 -10.98 9.64 -7.64
C ILE A 135 -10.37 10.51 -8.73
#